data_AF-A0A7Y9XGD5-F1
#
_entry.id   AF-A0A7Y9XGD5-F1
#
_cell.length_a   1.000
_cell.length_b   1.000
_cell.length_c   1.000
_cell.angle_alpha   90.00
_cell.angle_beta   90.00
_cell.angle_gamma   90.00
#
_symmetry.space_group_name_H-M   'P 1'
#
loop_
_entity.id
_entity.type
_entity.pdbx_description
1 polymer ?
#
loop_
_entity_poly.entity_id
_entity_poly.type
_entity_poly.pdbx_seq_one_letter_code
_entity_poly.pdbx_strand_id
1 'polypeptide(L)'
;MSGEAGANPIEALEGGELAETLAEAMAGLADMFDLVMEDAETVAQREEVSSALRAYKEEYSPTIIEAQEHGLRLANNIQAGASETALSDLEAAQEYGTPWDLDVNF
;
A
#
# COMPACT_ATOMS: atom_id res chain seq x y z
N MET A 1 4.83 -20.44 19.99
CA MET A 1 4.36 -20.78 18.64
C MET A 1 3.15 -19.90 18.38
N SER A 2 3.41 -18.75 17.76
CA SER A 2 2.36 -17.81 17.35
C SER A 2 1.57 -18.49 16.24
N GLY A 3 0.26 -18.62 16.40
CA GLY A 3 -0.58 -19.28 15.41
C GLY A 3 -0.42 -18.62 14.06
N GLU A 4 0.09 -19.36 13.09
CA GLU A 4 -0.09 -19.05 11.68
C GLU A 4 -1.61 -19.07 11.45
N ALA A 5 -2.21 -17.88 11.49
CA ALA A 5 -3.53 -17.70 10.95
C ALA A 5 -3.36 -17.94 9.44
N GLY A 6 -3.74 -19.12 8.97
CA GLY A 6 -3.76 -19.43 7.55
C GLY A 6 -4.54 -18.34 6.83
N ALA A 7 -3.85 -17.54 6.03
CA ALA A 7 -4.46 -16.48 5.25
C ALA A 7 -5.15 -17.10 4.03
N ASN A 8 -6.40 -16.71 3.77
CA ASN A 8 -7.15 -17.20 2.64
C ASN A 8 -6.64 -16.52 1.35
N PRO A 9 -6.31 -17.27 0.27
CA PRO A 9 -5.88 -16.70 -1.00
C PRO A 9 -6.85 -15.66 -1.60
N ILE A 10 -8.17 -15.81 -1.36
CA ILE A 10 -9.17 -14.85 -1.82
C ILE A 10 -9.05 -13.52 -1.05
N GLU A 11 -8.89 -13.59 0.27
CA GLU A 11 -8.68 -12.41 1.11
C GLU A 11 -7.32 -11.75 0.83
N ALA A 12 -6.31 -12.55 0.47
CA ALA A 12 -5.01 -12.05 0.01
C ALA A 12 -5.12 -11.29 -1.32
N LEU A 13 -5.91 -11.80 -2.29
CA LEU A 13 -6.17 -11.10 -3.55
C LEU A 13 -6.86 -9.76 -3.31
N GLU A 14 -7.94 -9.74 -2.52
CA GLU A 14 -8.64 -8.49 -2.13
C GLU A 14 -7.70 -7.52 -1.39
N GLY A 15 -6.85 -8.04 -0.50
CA GLY A 15 -5.83 -7.25 0.19
C GLY A 15 -4.80 -6.64 -0.77
N GLY A 16 -4.41 -7.38 -1.81
CA GLY A 16 -3.52 -6.90 -2.87
C GLY A 16 -4.13 -5.77 -3.71
N GLU A 17 -5.40 -5.89 -4.10
CA GLU A 17 -6.13 -4.84 -4.83
C GLU A 17 -6.32 -3.57 -3.98
N LEU A 18 -6.63 -3.75 -2.69
CA LEU A 18 -6.72 -2.63 -1.74
C LEU A 18 -5.37 -1.96 -1.53
N ALA A 19 -4.28 -2.73 -1.49
CA ALA A 19 -2.93 -2.20 -1.39
C ALA A 19 -2.51 -1.42 -2.64
N GLU A 20 -2.85 -1.89 -3.83
CA GLU A 20 -2.62 -1.17 -5.08
C GLU A 20 -3.38 0.17 -5.09
N THR A 21 -4.66 0.15 -4.72
CA THR A 21 -5.48 1.36 -4.57
C THR A 21 -4.88 2.33 -3.55
N LEU A 22 -4.36 1.81 -2.43
CA LEU A 22 -3.68 2.62 -1.41
C LEU A 22 -2.37 3.21 -1.95
N ALA A 23 -1.58 2.44 -2.69
CA ALA A 23 -0.35 2.93 -3.31
C ALA A 23 -0.64 4.02 -4.33
N GLU A 24 -1.66 3.86 -5.17
CA GLU A 24 -2.12 4.87 -6.12
C GLU A 24 -2.58 6.15 -5.42
N ALA A 25 -3.35 6.04 -4.35
CA ALA A 25 -3.82 7.19 -3.58
C ALA A 25 -2.68 7.95 -2.88
N MET A 26 -1.61 7.25 -2.49
CA MET A 26 -0.43 7.84 -1.86
C MET A 26 0.56 8.39 -2.90
N ALA A 27 0.61 7.80 -4.09
CA ALA A 27 1.45 8.25 -5.18
C ALA A 27 1.00 9.63 -5.67
N GLY A 28 1.83 10.65 -5.43
CA GLY A 28 1.54 12.03 -5.82
C GLY A 28 0.82 12.84 -4.75
N LEU A 29 0.71 12.34 -3.52
CA LEU A 29 0.18 13.11 -2.39
C LEU A 29 1.01 14.39 -2.15
N ALA A 30 2.34 14.27 -2.17
CA ALA A 30 3.25 15.41 -2.02
C ALA A 30 3.13 16.40 -3.19
N ASP A 31 3.07 15.90 -4.43
CA ASP A 31 2.92 16.75 -5.62
C ASP A 31 1.57 17.50 -5.59
N MET A 32 0.51 16.85 -5.15
CA MET A 32 -0.81 17.46 -5.03
C MET A 32 -0.86 18.49 -3.90
N PHE A 33 -0.19 18.23 -2.78
CA PHE A 33 -0.03 19.20 -1.70
C PHE A 33 0.70 20.46 -2.20
N ASP A 34 1.81 20.28 -2.90
CA ASP A 34 2.60 21.38 -3.46
C ASP A 34 1.78 22.22 -4.45
N LEU A 35 1.01 21.57 -5.33
CA LEU A 35 0.13 22.22 -6.31
C LEU A 35 -0.98 23.03 -5.63
N VAL A 36 -1.67 22.47 -4.64
CA VAL A 36 -2.73 23.17 -3.91
C VAL A 36 -2.19 24.39 -3.16
N MET A 37 -0.98 24.28 -2.58
CA MET A 37 -0.35 25.39 -1.88
C MET A 37 0.10 26.51 -2.83
N GLU A 38 0.61 26.17 -4.02
CA GLU A 38 0.96 27.16 -5.05
C GLU A 38 -0.27 27.90 -5.60
N ASP A 39 -1.36 27.17 -5.83
CA ASP A 39 -2.64 27.77 -6.23
C ASP A 39 -3.17 28.71 -5.15
N ALA A 40 -3.10 28.30 -3.88
CA ALA A 40 -3.53 29.12 -2.75
C ALA A 40 -2.67 30.39 -2.60
N GLU A 41 -1.35 30.29 -2.78
CA GLU A 41 -0.43 31.43 -2.76
C GLU A 41 -0.76 32.42 -3.91
N THR A 42 -1.07 31.90 -5.10
CA THR A 42 -1.39 32.72 -6.29
C THR A 42 -2.69 33.51 -6.13
N VAL A 43 -3.69 32.93 -5.48
CA VAL A 43 -5.00 33.59 -5.25
C VAL A 43 -4.97 34.53 -4.05
N ALA A 44 -4.02 34.37 -3.13
CA ALA A 44 -3.89 35.22 -1.96
C ALA A 44 -3.51 36.67 -2.35
N GLN A 45 -4.51 37.56 -2.38
CA GLN A 45 -4.32 38.97 -2.72
C GLN A 45 -3.56 39.79 -1.66
N ARG A 46 -3.32 39.20 -0.48
CA ARG A 46 -2.65 39.84 0.66
C ARG A 46 -1.31 39.16 0.92
N GLU A 47 -0.26 39.96 0.94
CA GLU A 47 1.13 39.51 1.19
C GLU A 47 1.29 38.74 2.51
N GLU A 48 0.53 39.12 3.55
CA GLU A 48 0.62 38.43 4.84
C GLU A 48 0.07 37.00 4.75
N VAL A 49 -0.90 36.77 3.88
CA VAL A 49 -1.54 35.46 3.69
C VAL A 49 -0.69 34.58 2.77
N SER A 50 -0.15 35.12 1.67
CA SER A 50 0.77 34.38 0.80
C SER A 50 2.03 33.95 1.55
N SER A 51 2.61 34.84 2.36
CA SER A 51 3.77 34.52 3.19
C SER A 51 3.47 33.43 4.22
N ALA A 52 2.29 33.45 4.85
CA ALA A 52 1.89 32.42 5.80
C ALA A 52 1.67 31.06 5.12
N LEU A 53 1.08 31.05 3.92
CA LEU A 53 0.90 29.83 3.12
C LEU A 53 2.24 29.23 2.69
N ARG A 54 3.21 30.07 2.28
CA ARG A 54 4.55 29.60 1.94
C ARG A 54 5.26 28.99 3.14
N ALA A 55 5.21 29.65 4.30
CA ALA A 55 5.79 29.11 5.53
C ALA A 55 5.13 27.78 5.93
N TYR A 56 3.81 27.67 5.79
CA TYR A 56 3.07 26.43 6.03
C TYR A 56 3.51 25.31 5.06
N LYS A 57 3.64 25.60 3.76
CA LYS A 57 4.16 24.65 2.77
C LYS A 57 5.55 24.16 3.18
N GLU A 58 6.48 25.07 3.45
CA GLU A 58 7.85 24.71 3.84
C GLU A 58 7.91 23.88 5.13
N GLU A 59 7.06 24.16 6.11
CA GLU A 59 7.00 23.42 7.37
C GLU A 59 6.46 22.00 7.20
N TYR A 60 5.41 21.82 6.39
CA TYR A 60 4.68 20.55 6.31
C TYR A 60 5.03 19.68 5.10
N SER A 61 5.66 20.21 4.03
CA SER A 61 6.10 19.41 2.88
C SER A 61 6.91 18.16 3.29
N PRO A 62 7.90 18.24 4.23
CA PRO A 62 8.63 17.05 4.66
C PRO A 62 7.72 15.99 5.29
N THR A 63 6.77 16.39 6.13
CA THR A 63 5.83 15.48 6.79
C THR A 63 4.88 14.81 5.78
N ILE A 64 4.44 15.54 4.75
CA ILE A 64 3.62 14.97 3.67
C ILE A 64 4.42 13.95 2.85
N ILE A 65 5.69 14.25 2.55
CA ILE A 65 6.58 13.31 1.86
C ILE A 65 6.77 12.03 2.69
N GLU A 66 7.02 12.16 3.99
CA GLU A 66 7.13 11.02 4.90
C GLU A 66 5.84 10.19 4.94
N ALA A 67 4.67 10.84 5.01
CA ALA A 67 3.38 10.16 4.98
C ALA A 67 3.17 9.36 3.68
N GLN A 68 3.53 9.96 2.53
CA GLN A 68 3.52 9.28 1.23
C GLN A 68 4.45 8.06 1.24
N GLU A 69 5.70 8.20 1.69
CA GLU A 69 6.65 7.08 1.76
C GLU A 69 6.14 5.96 2.66
N HIS A 70 5.58 6.30 3.82
CA HIS A 70 4.99 5.33 4.74
C HIS A 70 3.79 4.61 4.14
N GLY A 71 2.91 5.33 3.45
CA GLY A 71 1.76 4.76 2.74
C GLY A 71 2.18 3.80 1.64
N LEU A 72 3.17 4.18 0.82
CA LEU A 72 3.74 3.31 -0.22
C LEU A 72 4.41 2.06 0.36
N ARG A 73 5.17 2.19 1.45
CA ARG A 73 5.77 1.03 2.14
C ARG A 73 4.70 0.09 2.71
N LEU A 74 3.64 0.64 3.30
CA LEU A 74 2.54 -0.16 3.83
C LEU A 74 1.83 -0.94 2.72
N ALA A 75 1.50 -0.28 1.61
CA ALA A 75 0.91 -0.92 0.44
C ALA A 75 1.80 -2.05 -0.10
N ASN A 76 3.10 -1.78 -0.31
CA ASN A 76 4.05 -2.79 -0.76
C ASN A 76 4.13 -4.00 0.19
N ASN A 77 4.11 -3.77 1.51
CA ASN A 77 4.13 -4.85 2.50
C ASN A 77 2.85 -5.70 2.47
N ILE A 78 1.68 -5.08 2.28
CA ILE A 78 0.41 -5.80 2.15
C ILE A 78 0.43 -6.64 0.87
N GLN A 79 0.87 -6.08 -0.25
CA GLN A 79 1.01 -6.81 -1.51
C GLN A 79 2.01 -7.98 -1.41
N ALA A 80 3.15 -7.77 -0.74
CA ALA A 80 4.14 -8.82 -0.50
C ALA A 80 3.56 -9.97 0.34
N GLY A 81 2.84 -9.65 1.43
CA GLY A 81 2.17 -10.66 2.26
C GLY A 81 1.07 -11.42 1.50
N ALA A 82 0.32 -10.72 0.63
CA ALA A 82 -0.65 -11.36 -0.25
C ALA A 82 0.02 -12.33 -1.24
N SER A 83 1.14 -11.92 -1.84
CA SER A 83 1.91 -12.78 -2.74
C SER A 83 2.50 -14.00 -2.03
N GLU A 84 3.01 -13.84 -0.81
CA GLU A 84 3.53 -14.94 0.00
C GLU A 84 2.44 -15.95 0.35
N THR A 85 1.24 -15.47 0.66
CA THR A 85 0.06 -16.31 0.90
C THR A 85 -0.29 -17.14 -0.35
N ALA A 86 -0.32 -16.51 -1.52
CA ALA A 86 -0.63 -17.20 -2.77
C ALA A 86 0.44 -18.24 -3.16
N LEU A 87 1.72 -17.95 -2.90
CA LEU A 87 2.81 -18.90 -3.12
C LEU A 87 2.71 -20.09 -2.16
N SER A 88 2.43 -19.84 -0.89
CA SER A 88 2.26 -20.89 0.11
C SER A 88 1.08 -21.81 -0.23
N ASP A 89 -0.04 -21.26 -0.74
CA ASP A 89 -1.17 -22.07 -1.24
C ASP A 89 -0.79 -22.93 -2.45
N LEU A 90 -0.03 -22.36 -3.41
CA LEU A 90 0.47 -23.11 -4.56
C LEU A 90 1.42 -24.24 -4.15
N GLU A 91 2.35 -23.97 -3.22
CA GLU A 91 3.27 -24.98 -2.67
C GLU A 91 2.49 -26.08 -1.94
N ALA A 92 1.52 -25.72 -1.10
CA ALA A 92 0.65 -26.68 -0.41
C ALA A 92 -0.17 -27.54 -1.39
N ALA A 93 -0.66 -26.96 -2.49
CA ALA A 93 -1.37 -27.68 -3.54
C ALA A 93 -0.46 -28.65 -4.32
N GLN A 94 0.82 -28.33 -4.49
CA GLN A 94 1.81 -29.22 -5.12
C GLN A 94 2.23 -30.36 -4.18
N GLU A 95 2.31 -30.09 -2.88
CA GLU A 95 2.63 -31.11 -1.86
C GLU A 95 1.43 -32.04 -1.58
N TYR A 96 0.20 -31.60 -1.86
CA TYR A 96 -1.01 -32.44 -1.91
C TYR A 96 -1.08 -33.33 -3.17
N GLY A 97 0.04 -33.92 -3.56
CA GLY A 97 0.10 -35.09 -4.42
C GLY A 97 -0.61 -36.26 -3.73
N THR A 98 -1.91 -36.40 -3.99
CA THR A 98 -2.82 -37.52 -3.67
C THR A 98 -2.27 -38.61 -2.74
N PRO A 99 -2.70 -38.65 -1.45
CA PRO A 99 -2.50 -39.81 -0.58
C PRO A 99 -3.17 -41.11 -1.07
N TRP A 100 -4.00 -41.00 -2.11
CA TRP A 100 -4.81 -42.09 -2.67
C TRP A 100 -4.22 -42.73 -3.92
N ASP A 101 -3.01 -42.36 -4.34
CA ASP A 101 -2.25 -43.12 -5.35
C ASP A 101 -1.55 -44.33 -4.70
N LEU A 102 -2.25 -45.01 -3.80
CA LEU A 102 -1.89 -46.34 -3.36
C LEU A 102 -2.37 -47.27 -4.46
N ASP A 103 -1.41 -47.82 -5.20
CA ASP A 103 -1.50 -48.90 -6.18
C ASP A 103 -2.52 -49.97 -5.75
N VAL A 104 -3.81 -49.77 -6.07
CA VAL A 104 -4.87 -50.76 -5.80
C VAL A 104 -4.85 -51.75 -6.95
N ASN A 105 -3.85 -52.64 -6.92
CA ASN A 105 -3.86 -53.88 -7.70
C ASN A 105 -5.00 -54.77 -7.18
N PHE A 106 -6.11 -54.83 -7.93
CA PHE A 106 -7.10 -55.91 -7.86
C PHE A 106 -6.83 -56.93 -8.96
#